data_AF-A0A8X6N3S3-F1
#
_entry.id   AF-A0A8X6N3S3-F1
#
_cell.length_a   1.000
_cell.length_b   1.000
_cell.length_c   1.000
_cell.angle_alpha   90.00
_cell.angle_beta   90.00
_cell.angle_gamma   90.00
#
_symmetry.space_group_name_H-M   'P 1'
#
loop_
_entity.id
_entity.type
_entity.pdbx_description
1 polymer ?
#
loop_
_entity_poly.entity_id
_entity_poly.type
_entity_poly.pdbx_seq_one_letter_code
_entity_poly.pdbx_strand_id
1 'polypeptide(L)'
;MANVFVKLCVVESTGGYEKLVIKLYNIAVHRAHPNRVYAFAKACNHFAKTDKLDAKLLEKYAEFIAKNDEVIEYIVSQKQEELKELRAVERNLNDEVHANKCRLHKVTRKAREYIEKQIEFAKKQLEQIRQDIEDIINSDSDLKEKSKLLTSYKGVGRKTAGILLIEVPELGRLDNKE
;
A
#
# COMPACT_ATOMS: atom_id res chain seq x y z
N MET A 1 15.57 10.11 33.15
CA MET A 1 15.07 9.03 32.28
C MET A 1 16.22 8.67 31.36
N ALA A 2 16.66 7.40 31.35
CA ALA A 2 17.75 6.98 30.49
C ALA A 2 17.36 7.21 29.02
N ASN A 3 18.28 7.73 28.20
CA ASN A 3 18.09 7.83 26.76
C ASN A 3 17.98 6.40 26.21
N VAL A 4 16.75 5.96 25.93
CA VAL A 4 16.50 4.66 25.29
C VAL A 4 16.76 4.86 23.80
N PHE A 5 17.84 4.24 23.29
CA PHE A 5 18.12 4.21 21.87
C PHE A 5 17.35 3.04 21.24
N VAL A 6 16.26 3.36 20.52
CA VAL A 6 15.43 2.35 19.85
C VAL A 6 16.07 1.98 18.52
N LYS A 7 16.51 0.72 18.38
CA LYS A 7 17.13 0.20 17.15
C LYS A 7 16.13 -0.30 16.12
N LEU A 8 15.01 -0.86 16.56
CA LEU A 8 13.97 -1.44 15.72
C LEU A 8 12.62 -1.20 16.36
N CYS A 9 11.65 -0.73 15.58
CA CYS A 9 10.25 -0.69 15.95
C CYS A 9 9.52 -1.82 15.22
N VAL A 10 8.72 -2.62 15.91
CA VAL A 10 7.83 -3.60 15.27
C VAL A 10 6.40 -3.10 15.37
N VAL A 11 5.71 -3.09 14.24
CA VAL A 11 4.28 -2.75 14.14
C VAL A 11 3.55 -3.89 13.45
N GLU A 12 2.36 -4.24 13.94
CA GLU A 12 1.46 -5.11 13.18
C GLU A 12 0.81 -4.33 12.04
N SER A 13 0.45 -5.02 10.94
CA SER A 13 -0.34 -4.39 9.89
C SER A 13 -1.78 -4.13 10.37
N THR A 14 -2.07 -2.90 10.78
CA THR A 14 -3.37 -2.42 11.29
C THR A 14 -4.21 -1.72 10.22
N GLY A 15 -4.18 -2.20 8.98
CA GLY A 15 -4.99 -1.62 7.90
C GLY A 15 -4.60 -0.20 7.48
N GLY A 16 -3.41 0.27 7.85
CA GLY A 16 -2.86 1.56 7.41
C GLY A 16 -2.56 2.54 8.55
N TYR A 17 -3.09 2.36 9.76
CA TYR A 17 -2.78 3.23 10.90
C TYR A 17 -1.30 3.17 11.29
N GLU A 18 -0.66 2.02 11.09
CA GLU A 18 0.76 1.81 11.35
C GLU A 18 1.65 2.74 10.53
N LYS A 19 1.19 3.18 9.34
CA LYS A 19 1.94 4.07 8.45
C LYS A 19 2.22 5.43 9.09
N LEU A 20 1.32 5.92 9.94
CA LEU A 20 1.54 7.16 10.69
C LEU A 20 2.70 7.03 11.65
N VAL A 21 2.80 5.89 12.36
CA VAL A 21 3.91 5.61 13.27
C VAL A 21 5.22 5.52 12.48
N ILE A 22 5.21 4.86 11.32
CA ILE A 22 6.38 4.76 10.44
C ILE A 22 6.85 6.14 9.96
N LYS A 23 5.93 7.04 9.60
CA LYS A 23 6.25 8.39 9.11
C LYS A 23 6.78 9.32 10.20
N LEU A 24 6.27 9.19 11.43
CA LEU A 24 6.59 10.09 12.52
C LEU A 24 7.97 9.84 13.15
N TYR A 25 8.50 8.63 13.01
CA TYR A 25 9.76 8.24 13.65
C TYR A 25 10.79 7.80 12.61
N ASN A 26 11.96 8.43 12.60
CA ASN A 26 13.08 8.06 11.73
C ASN A 26 13.85 6.86 12.32
N ILE A 27 13.16 5.74 12.52
CA ILE A 27 13.68 4.51 13.12
C ILE A 27 13.38 3.36 12.15
N ALA A 28 14.25 2.36 12.08
CA ALA A 28 13.96 1.14 11.32
C ALA A 28 12.65 0.52 11.83
N VAL A 29 11.71 0.25 10.91
CA VAL A 29 10.43 -0.37 11.26
C VAL A 29 10.30 -1.72 10.56
N HIS A 30 9.95 -2.76 11.31
CA HIS A 30 9.51 -4.02 10.77
C HIS A 30 7.98 -4.10 10.84
N ARG A 31 7.33 -4.21 9.67
CA ARG A 31 5.88 -4.40 9.58
C ARG A 31 5.57 -5.90 9.66
N ALA A 32 5.26 -6.37 10.86
CA ALA A 32 4.98 -7.77 11.12
C ALA A 32 3.61 -8.19 10.56
N HIS A 33 3.56 -9.37 9.96
CA HIS A 33 2.31 -9.96 9.51
C HIS A 33 1.47 -10.40 10.74
N PRO A 34 0.18 -10.03 10.86
CA PRO A 34 -0.65 -10.32 12.04
C PRO A 34 -0.71 -11.81 12.38
N ASN A 35 -0.80 -12.68 11.37
CA ASN A 35 -0.78 -14.13 11.58
C ASN A 35 0.53 -14.63 12.24
N ARG A 36 1.69 -14.02 11.93
CA ARG A 36 2.97 -14.41 12.54
C ARG A 36 3.01 -13.97 14.00
N VAL A 37 2.59 -12.75 14.29
CA VAL A 37 2.54 -12.27 15.68
C VAL A 37 1.51 -13.05 16.50
N TYR A 38 0.36 -13.39 15.91
CA TYR A 38 -0.64 -14.23 16.56
C TYR A 38 -0.14 -15.65 16.83
N ALA A 39 0.58 -16.26 15.89
CA ALA A 39 1.21 -17.57 16.11
C ALA A 39 2.26 -17.51 17.22
N PHE A 40 3.05 -16.44 17.28
CA PHE A 40 4.01 -16.18 18.35
C PHE A 40 3.31 -15.99 19.71
N ALA A 41 2.21 -15.25 19.76
CA ALA A 41 1.38 -15.07 20.95
C ALA A 41 0.93 -16.42 21.53
N LYS A 42 0.44 -17.32 20.66
CA LYS A 42 0.04 -18.68 21.04
C LYS A 42 1.22 -19.48 21.60
N ALA A 43 2.37 -19.44 20.94
CA ALA A 43 3.58 -20.15 21.41
C ALA A 43 4.04 -19.64 22.79
N CYS A 44 3.84 -18.35 23.07
CA CYS A 44 4.14 -17.74 24.37
C CYS A 44 3.02 -17.88 25.43
N ASN A 45 1.93 -18.62 25.15
CA ASN A 45 0.74 -18.71 26.00
C ASN A 45 0.15 -17.33 26.39
N HIS A 46 0.20 -16.38 25.46
CA HIS A 46 -0.27 -15.02 25.66
C HIS A 46 -1.71 -14.86 25.15
N PHE A 47 -2.69 -14.99 26.07
CA PHE A 47 -4.12 -15.00 25.71
C PHE A 47 -4.88 -13.72 26.09
N ALA A 48 -4.38 -12.97 27.06
CA ALA A 48 -5.00 -11.72 27.49
C ALA A 48 -4.55 -10.56 26.59
N LYS A 49 -5.50 -9.75 26.13
CA LYS A 49 -5.24 -8.60 25.25
C LYS A 49 -5.46 -7.29 25.99
N THR A 50 -4.40 -6.50 26.08
CA THR A 50 -4.43 -5.08 26.46
C THR A 50 -3.30 -4.40 25.71
N ASP A 51 -3.40 -3.09 25.44
CA ASP A 51 -2.35 -2.36 24.71
C ASP A 51 -0.96 -2.56 25.31
N LYS A 52 -0.86 -2.62 26.65
CA LYS A 52 0.40 -2.85 27.38
C LYS A 52 0.94 -4.26 27.18
N LEU A 53 0.07 -5.25 27.11
CA LEU A 53 0.45 -6.65 26.94
C LEU A 53 0.82 -6.94 25.48
N ASP A 54 0.07 -6.39 24.53
CA ASP A 54 0.34 -6.50 23.10
C ASP A 54 1.66 -5.81 22.73
N ALA A 55 1.95 -4.64 23.30
CA ALA A 55 3.25 -3.97 23.13
C ALA A 55 4.42 -4.82 23.67
N LYS A 56 4.26 -5.45 24.84
CA LYS A 56 5.28 -6.37 25.39
C LYS A 56 5.45 -7.64 24.56
N LEU A 57 4.38 -8.13 23.96
CA LEU A 57 4.44 -9.26 23.05
C LEU A 57 5.22 -8.88 21.78
N LEU A 58 4.94 -7.71 21.21
CA LEU A 58 5.65 -7.18 20.04
C LEU A 58 7.13 -6.90 20.32
N GLU A 59 7.48 -6.43 21.52
CA GLU A 59 8.86 -6.31 21.98
C GLU A 59 9.58 -7.67 21.96
N LYS A 60 8.98 -8.70 22.56
CA LYS A 60 9.55 -10.06 22.53
C LYS A 60 9.64 -10.64 21.12
N TYR A 61 8.65 -10.34 20.29
CA TYR A 61 8.66 -10.74 18.89
C TYR A 61 9.80 -10.04 18.14
N ALA A 62 10.02 -8.75 18.38
CA ALA A 62 11.14 -7.98 17.84
C ALA A 62 12.49 -8.61 18.18
N GLU A 63 12.69 -8.98 19.46
CA GLU A 63 13.91 -9.68 19.88
C GLU A 63 14.08 -11.03 19.18
N PHE A 64 12.99 -11.77 19.02
CA PHE A 64 13.00 -13.07 18.36
C PHE A 64 13.41 -12.94 16.89
N ILE A 65 12.77 -12.06 16.12
CA ILE A 65 13.10 -11.88 14.69
C ILE A 65 14.50 -11.28 14.50
N ALA A 66 14.93 -10.38 15.38
CA ALA A 66 16.27 -9.78 15.33
C ALA A 66 17.37 -10.80 15.60
N LYS A 67 17.15 -11.79 16.47
CA LYS A 67 18.11 -12.87 16.73
C LYS A 67 18.23 -13.88 15.58
N ASN A 68 17.22 -13.97 14.72
CA ASN A 68 17.18 -14.93 13.62
C ASN A 68 17.45 -14.26 12.26
N ASP A 69 17.92 -13.00 12.24
CA ASP A 69 18.13 -12.21 11.03
C ASP A 69 16.90 -12.12 10.11
N GLU A 70 15.69 -12.19 10.69
CA GLU A 70 14.42 -12.15 9.95
C GLU A 70 13.82 -10.72 9.87
N VAL A 71 14.61 -9.70 10.19
CA VAL A 71 14.17 -8.30 10.16
C VAL A 71 14.08 -7.82 8.71
N ILE A 72 12.86 -7.73 8.21
CA ILE A 72 12.56 -7.06 6.95
C ILE A 72 12.21 -5.59 7.26
N GLU A 73 13.10 -4.66 6.92
CA GLU A 73 12.82 -3.23 7.08
C GLU A 73 11.74 -2.78 6.10
N TYR A 74 10.70 -2.16 6.63
CA TYR A 74 9.64 -1.53 5.86
C TYR A 74 10.14 -0.18 5.34
N ILE A 75 10.81 -0.21 4.19
CA ILE A 75 11.27 0.99 3.48
C ILE A 75 10.38 1.17 2.25
N VAL A 76 9.23 1.80 2.41
CA VAL A 76 8.43 2.26 1.27
C VAL A 76 8.65 3.76 1.13
N SER A 77 9.14 4.19 -0.04
CA SER A 77 9.31 5.62 -0.30
C SER A 77 7.95 6.33 -0.24
N GLN A 78 7.92 7.57 0.26
CA GLN A 78 6.69 8.35 0.36
C GLN A 78 5.96 8.43 -0.99
N LYS A 79 6.70 8.57 -2.10
CA LYS A 79 6.15 8.56 -3.46
C LYS A 79 5.49 7.23 -3.82
N GLN A 80 6.11 6.10 -3.46
CA GLN A 80 5.51 4.78 -3.73
C GLN A 80 4.23 4.56 -2.93
N GLU A 81 4.17 5.08 -1.71
CA GLU A 81 2.95 5.03 -0.93
C GLU A 81 1.83 5.89 -1.52
N GLU A 82 2.15 7.13 -1.91
CA GLU A 82 1.22 8.03 -2.60
C GLU A 82 0.68 7.40 -3.89
N LEU A 83 1.54 6.80 -4.70
CA LEU A 83 1.15 6.08 -5.91
C LEU A 83 0.21 4.90 -5.61
N LYS A 84 0.47 4.12 -4.56
CA LYS A 84 -0.40 3.01 -4.13
C LYS A 84 -1.77 3.53 -3.67
N GLU A 85 -1.81 4.67 -2.98
CA GLU A 85 -3.05 5.31 -2.54
C GLU A 85 -3.88 5.80 -3.72
N LEU A 86 -3.28 6.54 -4.66
CA LEU A 86 -3.94 6.97 -5.90
C LEU A 86 -4.47 5.78 -6.71
N ARG A 87 -3.68 4.71 -6.81
CA ARG A 87 -4.08 3.48 -7.51
C ARG A 87 -5.25 2.76 -6.86
N ALA A 88 -5.32 2.75 -5.53
CA ALA A 88 -6.46 2.21 -4.80
C ALA A 88 -7.74 3.02 -5.09
N VAL A 89 -7.66 4.35 -5.09
CA VAL A 89 -8.78 5.21 -5.46
C VAL A 89 -9.20 5.01 -6.92
N GLU A 90 -8.24 4.88 -7.85
CA GLU A 90 -8.53 4.59 -9.26
C GLU A 90 -9.32 3.28 -9.41
N ARG A 91 -8.94 2.21 -8.70
CA ARG A 91 -9.66 0.93 -8.72
C ARG A 91 -11.10 1.10 -8.22
N ASN A 92 -11.29 1.74 -7.06
CA ASN A 92 -12.60 1.98 -6.48
C ASN A 92 -13.52 2.76 -7.44
N LEU A 93 -13.02 3.83 -8.06
CA LEU A 93 -13.81 4.61 -9.02
C LEU A 93 -14.17 3.81 -10.28
N ASN A 94 -13.29 2.94 -10.78
CA ASN A 94 -13.64 2.06 -11.89
C ASN A 94 -14.76 1.10 -11.52
N ASP A 95 -14.72 0.53 -10.31
CA ASP A 95 -15.78 -0.36 -9.79
C ASP A 95 -17.10 0.39 -9.63
N GLU A 96 -17.07 1.63 -9.12
CA GLU A 96 -18.25 2.49 -9.03
C GLU A 96 -18.84 2.82 -10.40
N VAL A 97 -18.00 3.16 -11.38
CA VAL A 97 -18.44 3.40 -12.77
C VAL A 97 -19.10 2.15 -13.34
N HIS A 98 -18.50 0.98 -13.12
CA HIS A 98 -19.06 -0.28 -13.57
C HIS A 98 -20.43 -0.56 -12.91
N ALA A 99 -20.50 -0.47 -11.58
CA ALA A 99 -21.74 -0.68 -10.83
C ALA A 99 -22.85 0.29 -11.25
N ASN A 100 -22.52 1.57 -11.46
CA ASN A 100 -23.47 2.58 -11.90
C ASN A 100 -23.93 2.36 -13.35
N LYS A 101 -23.06 1.92 -14.26
CA LYS A 101 -23.48 1.49 -15.60
C LYS A 101 -24.48 0.35 -15.54
N CYS A 102 -24.24 -0.66 -14.72
CA CYS A 102 -25.17 -1.77 -14.50
C CYS A 102 -26.52 -1.31 -13.94
N ARG A 103 -26.53 -0.34 -13.01
CA ARG A 103 -27.76 0.27 -12.48
C ARG A 103 -28.51 1.10 -13.53
N LEU A 104 -27.80 1.76 -14.44
CA LEU A 104 -28.38 2.62 -15.46
C LEU A 104 -29.39 1.89 -16.35
N HIS A 105 -29.16 0.60 -16.60
CA HIS A 105 -30.08 -0.26 -17.37
C HIS A 105 -31.40 -0.55 -16.66
N LYS A 106 -31.50 -0.31 -15.34
CA LYS A 106 -32.66 -0.65 -14.50
C LYS A 106 -33.47 0.56 -14.05
N VAL A 107 -33.04 1.78 -14.38
CA VAL A 107 -33.68 3.03 -13.91
C VAL A 107 -34.11 3.92 -15.08
N THR A 108 -35.11 4.77 -14.83
CA THR A 108 -35.67 5.70 -15.84
C THR A 108 -35.87 7.11 -15.27
N ARG A 109 -36.12 8.09 -16.16
CA ARG A 109 -36.42 9.50 -15.83
C ARG A 109 -35.34 10.12 -14.93
N LYS A 110 -35.74 10.86 -13.88
CA LYS A 110 -34.83 11.61 -13.00
C LYS A 110 -33.76 10.73 -12.34
N ALA A 111 -34.08 9.48 -11.97
CA ALA A 111 -33.11 8.58 -11.36
C ALA A 111 -31.95 8.27 -12.31
N ARG A 112 -32.24 8.12 -13.61
CA ARG A 112 -31.22 7.92 -14.65
C ARG A 112 -30.29 9.11 -14.75
N GLU A 113 -30.82 10.33 -14.79
CA GLU A 113 -30.05 11.57 -14.88
C GLU A 113 -29.05 11.72 -13.72
N TYR A 114 -29.44 11.34 -12.50
CA TYR A 114 -28.53 11.36 -11.34
C TYR A 114 -27.39 10.35 -11.48
N ILE A 115 -27.67 9.14 -11.96
CA ILE A 115 -26.65 8.11 -12.16
C ILE A 115 -25.69 8.52 -13.30
N GLU A 116 -26.20 9.10 -14.38
CA GLU A 116 -25.36 9.61 -15.48
C GLU A 116 -24.40 10.69 -14.98
N LYS A 117 -24.87 11.63 -14.14
CA LYS A 117 -24.01 12.64 -13.50
C LYS A 117 -22.94 12.02 -12.61
N GLN A 118 -23.26 10.98 -11.84
CA GLN A 118 -22.27 10.28 -11.01
C GLN A 118 -21.20 9.59 -11.87
N ILE A 119 -21.59 8.94 -12.97
CA ILE A 119 -20.64 8.31 -13.90
C ILE A 119 -19.72 9.36 -14.52
N GLU A 120 -20.25 10.48 -15.00
CA GLU A 120 -19.44 11.54 -15.60
C GLU A 120 -18.51 12.20 -14.59
N PHE A 121 -18.95 12.40 -13.35
CA PHE A 121 -18.11 12.88 -12.27
C PHE A 121 -16.95 11.91 -11.96
N ALA A 122 -17.25 10.62 -11.81
CA ALA A 122 -16.24 9.58 -11.55
C ALA A 122 -15.23 9.45 -12.69
N LYS A 123 -15.66 9.56 -13.96
CA LYS A 123 -14.75 9.57 -15.12
C LYS A 123 -13.80 10.75 -15.09
N LYS A 124 -14.28 11.95 -14.76
CA LYS A 124 -13.41 13.14 -14.67
C LYS A 124 -12.35 12.97 -13.59
N GLN A 125 -12.74 12.44 -12.42
CA GLN A 125 -11.78 12.12 -11.36
C GLN A 125 -10.78 11.04 -11.78
N LEU A 126 -11.20 10.00 -12.50
CA LEU A 126 -10.30 8.98 -13.03
C LEU A 126 -9.24 9.57 -13.96
N GLU A 127 -9.60 10.51 -14.82
CA GLU A 127 -8.61 11.18 -15.69
C GLU A 127 -7.63 12.03 -14.88
N GLN A 128 -8.11 12.75 -13.85
CA GLN A 128 -7.22 13.51 -12.96
C GLN A 128 -6.25 12.60 -12.21
N ILE A 129 -6.73 11.52 -11.59
CA ILE A 129 -5.89 10.57 -10.85
C ILE A 129 -4.83 9.93 -11.75
N ARG A 130 -5.20 9.59 -13.00
CA ARG A 130 -4.24 9.03 -13.96
C ARG A 130 -3.17 10.04 -14.33
N GLN A 131 -3.53 11.31 -14.48
CA GLN A 131 -2.57 12.37 -14.73
C GLN A 131 -1.65 12.56 -13.52
N ASP A 132 -2.19 12.60 -12.30
CA ASP A 132 -1.39 12.73 -11.07
C ASP A 132 -0.38 11.57 -10.93
N ILE A 133 -0.79 10.34 -11.24
CA ILE A 133 0.10 9.17 -11.29
C ILE A 133 1.22 9.37 -12.33
N GLU A 134 0.89 9.82 -13.54
CA GLU A 134 1.87 10.04 -14.61
C GLU A 134 2.85 11.17 -14.24
N ASP A 135 2.37 12.22 -13.58
CA ASP A 135 3.18 13.35 -13.11
C ASP A 135 4.16 12.90 -12.01
N ILE A 136 3.71 12.10 -11.04
CA ILE A 136 4.60 11.53 -10.00
C ILE A 136 5.68 10.66 -10.65
N ILE A 137 5.31 9.77 -11.57
CA ILE A 137 6.27 8.92 -12.29
C ILE A 137 7.29 9.77 -13.07
N ASN A 138 6.85 10.83 -13.74
CA ASN A 138 7.73 11.70 -14.52
C ASN A 138 8.60 12.63 -13.67
N SER A 139 8.16 12.96 -12.46
CA SER A 139 8.91 13.79 -11.49
C SER A 139 10.08 13.05 -10.84
N ASP A 140 10.11 11.71 -10.95
CA ASP A 140 11.12 10.86 -10.36
C ASP A 140 11.98 10.20 -11.45
N SER A 141 13.30 10.44 -11.42
CA SER A 141 14.19 9.97 -12.48
C SER A 141 14.24 8.44 -12.58
N ASP A 142 14.21 7.73 -11.44
CA ASP A 142 14.24 6.26 -11.41
C ASP A 142 12.93 5.68 -11.94
N LEU A 143 11.78 6.19 -11.48
CA LEU A 143 10.48 5.73 -11.98
C LEU A 143 10.30 6.03 -13.47
N LYS A 144 10.75 7.21 -13.92
CA LYS A 144 10.68 7.60 -15.33
C LYS A 144 11.51 6.69 -16.22
N GLU A 145 12.74 6.37 -15.80
CA GLU A 145 13.61 5.46 -16.53
C GLU A 145 13.01 4.05 -16.61
N LYS A 146 12.53 3.52 -15.49
CA LYS A 146 11.86 2.21 -15.44
C LYS A 146 10.60 2.19 -16.30
N SER A 147 9.78 3.25 -16.26
CA SER A 147 8.59 3.39 -17.11
C SER A 147 8.98 3.35 -18.59
N LYS A 148 10.02 4.10 -18.99
CA LYS A 148 10.53 4.11 -20.36
C LYS A 148 11.00 2.72 -20.79
N LEU A 149 11.75 2.02 -19.94
CA LEU A 149 12.20 0.66 -20.21
C LEU A 149 11.01 -0.30 -20.38
N LEU A 150 10.05 -0.29 -19.46
CA LEU A 150 8.85 -1.13 -19.55
C LEU A 150 8.09 -0.87 -20.85
N THR A 151 7.88 0.40 -21.23
CA THR A 151 7.17 0.75 -22.46
C THR A 151 7.93 0.43 -23.75
N SER A 152 9.22 0.09 -23.68
CA SER A 152 9.99 -0.37 -24.85
C SER A 152 9.58 -1.78 -25.30
N TYR A 153 8.97 -2.58 -24.41
CA TYR A 153 8.48 -3.91 -24.74
C TYR A 153 7.15 -3.84 -25.48
N LYS A 154 7.05 -4.59 -26.60
CA LYS A 154 5.84 -4.66 -27.40
C LYS A 154 4.66 -5.16 -26.54
N GLY A 155 3.59 -4.38 -26.50
CA GLY A 155 2.37 -4.69 -25.73
C GLY A 155 2.29 -4.03 -24.35
N VAL A 156 3.35 -3.35 -23.89
CA VAL A 156 3.34 -2.61 -22.61
C VAL A 156 3.15 -1.12 -22.89
N GLY A 157 1.95 -0.60 -22.62
CA GLY A 157 1.65 0.84 -22.70
C GLY A 157 1.92 1.56 -21.37
N ARG A 158 1.90 2.90 -21.39
CA ARG A 158 2.11 3.75 -20.20
C ARG A 158 1.25 3.35 -18.99
N LYS A 159 -0.03 3.05 -19.22
CA LYS A 159 -0.94 2.57 -18.18
C LYS A 159 -0.45 1.27 -17.55
N THR A 160 -0.08 0.28 -18.35
CA THR A 160 0.41 -1.01 -17.86
C THR A 160 1.74 -0.85 -17.14
N ALA A 161 2.67 -0.05 -17.69
CA ALA A 161 3.94 0.26 -17.06
C ALA A 161 3.73 0.92 -15.68
N GLY A 162 2.86 1.93 -15.59
CA GLY A 162 2.51 2.56 -14.32
C GLY A 162 1.96 1.56 -13.30
N ILE A 163 1.04 0.68 -13.71
CA ILE A 163 0.52 -0.37 -12.81
C ILE A 163 1.62 -1.25 -12.26
N LEU A 164 2.54 -1.71 -13.11
CA LEU A 164 3.65 -2.56 -12.69
C LEU A 164 4.57 -1.86 -11.69
N LEU A 165 4.88 -0.58 -11.93
CA LEU A 165 5.74 0.22 -11.03
C LEU A 165 5.12 0.45 -9.65
N ILE A 166 3.79 0.45 -9.54
CA ILE A 166 3.05 0.72 -8.30
C ILE A 166 2.79 -0.58 -7.53
N GLU A 167 2.32 -1.61 -8.23
CA GLU A 167 1.89 -2.87 -7.62
C GLU A 167 3.05 -3.84 -7.39
N VAL A 168 4.13 -3.70 -8.18
CA VAL A 168 5.33 -4.54 -8.10
C VAL A 168 6.58 -3.63 -8.08
N PRO A 169 6.75 -2.77 -7.07
CA PRO A 169 7.91 -1.87 -6.99
C PRO A 169 9.25 -2.61 -6.87
N GLU A 170 9.21 -3.90 -6.50
CA GLU A 170 10.34 -4.81 -6.40
C GLU A 170 10.79 -5.38 -7.77
N LEU A 171 10.05 -5.09 -8.84
CA LEU A 171 10.35 -5.59 -10.19
C LEU A 171 11.77 -5.17 -10.62
N GLY A 172 12.60 -6.18 -10.90
CA GLY A 172 14.01 -6.00 -11.25
C GLY A 172 14.98 -5.98 -10.06
N ARG A 173 14.49 -6.20 -8.82
CA ARG A 173 15.32 -6.36 -7.62
C ARG A 173 15.27 -7.77 -7.03
N LEU A 174 14.10 -8.40 -7.02
CA LEU A 174 13.92 -9.76 -6.50
C LEU A 174 14.31 -10.82 -7.54
N ASP A 175 14.94 -11.89 -7.08
CA ASP A 175 15.20 -13.08 -7.88
C ASP A 175 14.03 -14.09 -7.76
N ASN A 176 14.08 -15.18 -8.52
CA ASN A 176 12.98 -16.19 -8.55
C ASN A 176 12.81 -16.98 -7.22
N LYS A 177 13.64 -16.75 -6.20
CA LYS A 177 13.62 -17.48 -4.92
C LYS A 177 13.13 -16.63 -3.75
N GLU A 178 12.78 -15.37 -3.98
CA GLU A 178 12.27 -14.42 -2.98
C GLU A 178 10.87 -13.91 -3.34
#